data_AF-A0A4Y2J221-F1
#
_entry.id   AF-A0A4Y2J221-F1
#
_cell.length_a   1.000
_cell.length_b   1.000
_cell.length_c   1.000
_cell.angle_alpha   90.00
_cell.angle_beta   90.00
_cell.angle_gamma   90.00
#
_symmetry.space_group_name_H-M   'P 1'
#
loop_
_entity.id
_entity.type
_entity.pdbx_description
1 polymer ?
#
loop_
_entity_poly.entity_id
_entity_poly.type
_entity_poly.pdbx_seq_one_letter_code
_entity_poly.pdbx_strand_id
1 'polypeptide(L)'
;MGKIESTSKRAVAINQAGAIRRMLEDSKFVFWLTVFHNIMPHVDVLYNQLQKALTDAVLIRKQVNVFQQSLEKERKRMDTVTKEISALYETSRQRKRENIHIPSGRITATLRRTSQILGSVCRLFCNKVYHVLIK
;
A
#
# COMPACT_ATOMS: atom_id res chain seq x y z
N MET A 1 25.94 -9.20 31.99
CA MET A 1 24.59 -9.45 31.44
C MET A 1 24.20 -8.50 30.29
N GLY A 2 24.27 -7.16 30.44
CA GLY A 2 23.68 -6.22 29.47
C GLY A 2 24.23 -6.18 28.03
N LYS A 3 25.48 -6.61 27.79
CA LYS A 3 26.11 -6.58 26.45
C LYS A 3 25.59 -7.69 25.52
N ILE A 4 25.17 -8.82 26.10
CA ILE A 4 24.64 -9.99 25.39
C ILE A 4 23.15 -9.78 25.06
N GLU A 5 22.41 -9.17 25.99
CA GLU A 5 20.99 -8.83 25.79
C GLU A 5 20.81 -7.74 24.72
N SER A 6 21.66 -6.70 24.72
CA SER A 6 21.63 -5.62 23.71
C SER A 6 22.02 -6.08 22.30
N THR A 7 22.98 -7.00 22.19
CA THR A 7 23.35 -7.62 20.90
C THR A 7 22.27 -8.56 20.38
N SER A 8 21.63 -9.33 21.27
CA SER A 8 20.46 -10.15 20.93
C SER A 8 19.29 -9.31 20.39
N LYS A 9 18.91 -8.22 21.08
CA LYS A 9 17.86 -7.29 20.63
C LYS A 9 18.17 -6.66 19.27
N ARG A 10 19.45 -6.31 19.02
CA ARG A 10 19.91 -5.79 17.72
C ARG A 10 19.75 -6.84 16.61
N ALA A 11 20.12 -8.09 16.85
CA ALA A 11 19.98 -9.16 15.87
C ALA A 11 18.51 -9.42 15.50
N VAL A 12 17.61 -9.39 16.49
CA VAL A 12 16.16 -9.49 16.26
C VAL A 12 15.66 -8.34 15.38
N ALA A 13 16.03 -7.09 15.69
CA ALA A 13 15.64 -5.93 14.90
C ALA A 13 16.14 -5.99 13.44
N ILE A 14 17.37 -6.45 13.22
CA ILE A 14 17.94 -6.64 11.88
C ILE A 14 17.14 -7.68 11.09
N ASN A 15 16.80 -8.81 11.72
CA ASN A 15 16.04 -9.87 11.08
C ASN A 15 14.62 -9.43 10.73
N GLN A 16 13.96 -8.69 11.63
CA GLN A 16 12.64 -8.11 11.39
C GLN A 16 12.68 -7.08 10.25
N ALA A 17 13.63 -6.15 10.27
CA ALA A 17 13.80 -5.18 9.18
C ALA A 17 14.08 -5.87 7.84
N GLY A 18 14.88 -6.94 7.83
CA GLY A 18 15.15 -7.76 6.65
C GLY A 18 13.92 -8.54 6.15
N ALA A 19 13.04 -8.97 7.05
CA ALA A 19 11.76 -9.59 6.68
C ALA A 19 10.79 -8.57 6.07
N ILE A 20 10.65 -7.39 6.68
CA ILE A 20 9.84 -6.28 6.15
C ILE A 20 10.33 -5.88 4.76
N ARG A 21 11.65 -5.74 4.56
CA ARG A 21 12.22 -5.42 3.24
C ARG A 21 11.82 -6.46 2.20
N ARG A 22 11.96 -7.76 2.50
CA ARG A 22 11.55 -8.83 1.59
C ARG A 22 10.07 -8.81 1.25
N MET A 23 9.22 -8.48 2.22
CA MET A 23 7.77 -8.32 2.01
C MET A 23 7.46 -7.10 1.13
N LEU A 24 8.15 -5.98 1.32
CA LEU A 24 7.98 -4.76 0.50
C LEU A 24 8.55 -4.90 -0.93
N GLU A 25 9.41 -5.90 -1.15
CA GLU A 25 9.97 -6.27 -2.46
C GLU A 25 9.20 -7.44 -3.11
N ASP A 26 8.14 -7.96 -2.47
CA ASP A 26 7.29 -8.99 -3.05
C ASP A 26 6.33 -8.38 -4.07
N SER A 27 6.29 -8.95 -5.28
CA SER A 27 5.50 -8.40 -6.37
C SER A 27 4.00 -8.46 -6.11
N LYS A 28 3.53 -9.52 -5.44
CA LYS A 28 2.11 -9.65 -5.07
C LYS A 28 1.75 -8.63 -3.99
N PHE A 29 2.60 -8.46 -2.99
CA PHE A 29 2.40 -7.47 -1.93
C PHE A 29 2.34 -6.05 -2.49
N VAL A 30 3.31 -5.66 -3.33
CA VAL A 30 3.33 -4.32 -3.97
C VAL A 30 2.12 -4.10 -4.87
N PHE A 31 1.70 -5.13 -5.60
CA PHE A 31 0.48 -5.07 -6.42
C PHE A 31 -0.75 -4.77 -5.58
N TRP A 32 -1.03 -5.60 -4.56
CA TRP A 32 -2.20 -5.41 -3.71
C TRP A 32 -2.15 -4.08 -2.95
N LEU A 33 -0.97 -3.69 -2.45
CA LEU A 33 -0.78 -2.42 -1.78
C LEU A 33 -1.10 -1.23 -2.69
N THR A 34 -0.73 -1.30 -3.98
CA THR A 34 -1.05 -0.29 -4.98
C THR A 34 -2.55 -0.25 -5.30
N VAL A 35 -3.19 -1.41 -5.42
CA VAL A 35 -4.64 -1.50 -5.61
C VAL A 35 -5.39 -0.85 -4.45
N PHE A 36 -5.00 -1.16 -3.20
CA PHE A 36 -5.59 -0.54 -2.02
C PHE A 36 -5.37 0.97 -1.97
N HIS A 37 -4.17 1.44 -2.36
CA HIS A 37 -3.87 2.87 -2.45
C HIS A 37 -4.87 3.63 -3.32
N ASN A 38 -5.19 3.07 -4.48
CA ASN A 38 -6.05 3.73 -5.45
C ASN A 38 -7.53 3.65 -5.07
N ILE A 39 -7.94 2.57 -4.39
CA ILE A 39 -9.32 2.40 -3.91
C ILE A 39 -9.62 3.28 -2.69
N MET A 40 -8.67 3.45 -1.76
CA MET A 40 -8.92 4.12 -0.47
C MET A 40 -9.48 5.55 -0.56
N PRO A 41 -9.03 6.45 -1.45
CA PRO A 41 -9.62 7.78 -1.61
C PRO A 41 -11.11 7.73 -1.96
N HIS A 42 -11.54 6.75 -2.75
CA HIS A 42 -12.94 6.58 -3.13
C HIS A 42 -13.78 6.10 -1.94
N VAL A 43 -13.23 5.22 -1.11
CA VAL A 43 -13.86 4.77 0.14
C VAL A 43 -14.02 5.94 1.11
N ASP A 44 -13.01 6.81 1.21
CA ASP A 44 -13.04 8.01 2.05
C ASP A 44 -14.17 8.96 1.67
N VAL A 45 -14.28 9.25 0.37
CA VAL A 45 -15.30 10.15 -0.18
C VAL A 45 -16.68 9.58 0.09
N LEU A 46 -16.90 8.29 -0.18
CA LEU A 46 -18.17 7.62 0.10
C LEU A 46 -18.51 7.69 1.58
N TYR A 47 -17.55 7.38 2.46
CA TYR A 47 -17.75 7.44 3.90
C TYR A 47 -18.14 8.84 4.38
N ASN A 48 -17.40 9.87 3.94
CA ASN A 48 -17.69 11.27 4.28
C ASN A 48 -19.07 11.72 3.78
N GLN A 49 -19.55 11.16 2.66
CA GLN A 49 -20.88 11.45 2.13
C GLN A 49 -21.98 10.76 2.91
N LEU A 50 -21.76 9.51 3.35
CA LEU A 50 -22.72 8.76 4.15
C LEU A 50 -22.83 9.28 5.59
N GLN A 51 -21.75 9.84 6.15
CA GLN A 51 -21.73 10.40 7.51
C GLN A 51 -22.49 11.74 7.61
N LYS A 52 -22.70 12.45 6.50
CA LYS A 52 -23.49 13.70 6.47
C LYS A 52 -24.98 13.33 6.59
N ALA A 53 -25.43 13.15 7.83
CA ALA A 53 -26.79 12.78 8.19
C ALA A 53 -27.82 13.78 7.65
N LEU A 54 -28.60 13.31 6.66
CA LEU A 54 -29.96 13.69 6.23
C LEU A 54 -30.21 12.89 4.94
N THR A 55 -30.16 11.57 5.08
CA THR A 55 -29.83 10.68 3.97
C THR A 55 -31.07 10.36 3.16
N ASP A 56 -31.36 11.22 2.18
CA ASP A 56 -32.23 10.88 1.07
C ASP A 56 -31.69 9.61 0.39
N ALA A 57 -32.52 8.57 0.34
CA ALA A 57 -32.18 7.29 -0.28
C ALA A 57 -31.77 7.45 -1.76
N VAL A 58 -32.24 8.49 -2.44
CA VAL A 58 -31.81 8.84 -3.81
C VAL A 58 -30.36 9.31 -3.81
N LEU A 59 -29.97 10.15 -2.84
CA LEU A 59 -28.60 10.63 -2.69
C LEU A 59 -27.63 9.47 -2.37
N ILE A 60 -28.01 8.57 -1.47
CA ILE A 60 -27.20 7.36 -1.15
C ILE A 60 -26.95 6.54 -2.41
N ARG A 61 -28.01 6.20 -3.15
CA ARG A 61 -27.89 5.42 -4.40
C ARG A 61 -26.98 6.11 -5.40
N LYS A 62 -27.10 7.44 -5.54
CA LYS A 62 -26.22 8.21 -6.42
C LYS A 62 -24.75 8.10 -5.99
N GLN A 63 -24.45 8.23 -4.70
CA GLN A 63 -23.06 8.14 -4.22
C GLN A 63 -22.49 6.71 -4.32
N VAL A 64 -23.30 5.69 -4.05
CA VAL A 64 -22.91 4.29 -4.27
C VAL A 64 -22.62 4.03 -5.74
N ASN A 65 -23.45 4.55 -6.66
CA ASN A 65 -23.22 4.43 -8.09
C ASN A 65 -21.93 5.14 -8.54
N VAL A 66 -21.65 6.34 -8.01
CA VAL A 66 -20.40 7.06 -8.29
C VAL A 66 -19.20 6.26 -7.78
N PHE A 67 -19.27 5.71 -6.57
CA PHE A 67 -18.22 4.86 -6.02
C PHE A 67 -17.99 3.61 -6.88
N GLN A 68 -19.06 2.94 -7.31
CA GLN A 68 -18.96 1.77 -8.19
C GLN A 68 -18.30 2.11 -9.53
N GLN A 69 -18.64 3.25 -10.14
CA GLN A 69 -18.00 3.70 -11.38
C GLN A 69 -16.51 4.01 -11.18
N SER A 70 -16.14 4.60 -10.04
CA SER A 70 -14.74 4.83 -9.67
C SER A 70 -13.98 3.51 -9.51
N LEU A 71 -14.58 2.51 -8.84
CA LEU A 71 -13.98 1.19 -8.72
C LEU A 71 -13.81 0.49 -10.08
N GLU A 72 -14.80 0.59 -10.98
CA GLU A 72 -14.70 0.01 -12.32
C GLU A 72 -13.61 0.68 -13.16
N LYS A 73 -13.44 2.00 -13.03
CA LYS A 73 -12.31 2.70 -13.65
C LYS A 73 -10.98 2.22 -13.08
N GLU A 74 -10.89 2.06 -11.77
CA GLU A 74 -9.66 1.59 -11.13
C GLU A 74 -9.35 0.14 -11.49
N ARG A 75 -10.37 -0.72 -11.56
CA ARG A 75 -10.26 -2.10 -12.03
C ARG A 75 -9.67 -2.18 -13.43
N LYS A 76 -10.13 -1.33 -14.36
CA LYS A 76 -9.56 -1.26 -15.72
C LYS A 76 -8.11 -0.78 -15.73
N ARG A 77 -7.69 0.01 -14.73
CA ARG A 77 -6.29 0.44 -14.58
C ARG A 77 -5.40 -0.64 -13.97
N MET A 78 -5.95 -1.68 -13.35
CA MET A 78 -5.17 -2.77 -12.74
C MET A 78 -4.32 -3.53 -13.78
N ASP A 79 -4.78 -3.65 -15.02
CA ASP A 79 -3.99 -4.25 -16.11
C ASP A 79 -2.73 -3.41 -16.40
N THR A 80 -2.86 -2.08 -16.36
CA THR A 80 -1.74 -1.15 -16.50
C THR A 80 -0.80 -1.23 -15.30
N VAL A 81 -1.34 -1.27 -14.08
CA VAL A 81 -0.55 -1.42 -12.85
C VAL A 81 0.26 -2.72 -12.88
N THR A 82 -0.32 -3.82 -13.39
CA THR A 82 0.38 -5.10 -13.54
C THR A 82 1.56 -4.99 -14.50
N LYS A 83 1.41 -4.26 -15.61
CA LYS A 83 2.47 -3.99 -16.58
C LYS A 83 3.57 -3.10 -16.00
N GLU A 84 3.20 -2.03 -15.29
CA GLU A 84 4.13 -1.12 -14.63
C GLU A 84 4.97 -1.83 -13.56
N ILE A 85 4.34 -2.68 -12.74
CA ILE A 85 5.02 -3.48 -11.73
C ILE A 85 5.96 -4.49 -12.40
N SER A 86 5.51 -5.19 -13.43
CA SER A 86 6.37 -6.12 -14.20
C SER A 86 7.58 -5.42 -14.79
N ALA A 87 7.41 -4.23 -15.39
CA ALA A 87 8.50 -3.42 -15.94
C ALA A 87 9.52 -2.97 -14.87
N LEU A 88 9.06 -2.64 -13.65
CA LEU A 88 9.91 -2.33 -12.51
C LEU A 88 10.75 -3.54 -12.06
N TYR A 89 10.18 -4.76 -12.10
CA TYR A 89 10.91 -5.98 -11.77
C TYR A 89 11.89 -6.42 -12.87
N GLU A 90 11.53 -6.32 -14.15
CA GLU A 90 12.44 -6.66 -15.25
C GLU A 90 13.67 -5.74 -15.30
N THR A 91 13.48 -4.43 -15.13
CA THR A 91 14.59 -3.47 -15.01
C THR A 91 15.46 -3.68 -13.76
N SER A 92 14.96 -4.42 -12.76
CA SER A 92 15.75 -4.86 -11.59
C SER A 92 16.54 -6.15 -11.86
N ARG A 93 15.98 -7.12 -12.62
CA ARG A 93 16.65 -8.39 -12.96
C ARG A 93 17.77 -8.23 -13.97
N GLN A 94 17.56 -7.40 -15.00
CA GLN A 94 18.55 -7.21 -16.06
C GLN A 94 19.85 -6.58 -15.53
N ARG A 95 19.76 -5.73 -14.50
CA ARG A 95 20.91 -5.09 -13.85
C ARG A 95 21.52 -5.89 -12.70
N LYS A 96 20.94 -7.04 -12.33
CA LYS A 96 21.55 -7.98 -11.36
C LYS A 96 22.57 -8.92 -12.04
N ARG A 97 22.56 -8.99 -13.38
CA ARG A 97 23.56 -9.73 -14.17
C ARG A 97 24.84 -8.91 -14.44
N GLU A 98 24.83 -7.61 -14.18
CA GLU A 98 25.99 -6.73 -14.31
C GLU A 98 26.24 -6.04 -12.95
N ASN A 99 27.33 -6.44 -12.30
CA ASN A 99 27.90 -5.90 -11.06
C ASN A 99 27.20 -6.19 -9.70
N ILE A 100 27.98 -6.91 -8.87
CA ILE A 100 27.84 -7.06 -7.42
C ILE A 100 28.23 -5.72 -6.78
N HIS A 101 27.37 -4.70 -6.92
CA HIS A 101 27.33 -3.54 -6.02
C HIS A 101 25.96 -2.87 -6.16
N ILE A 102 25.02 -3.19 -5.27
CA ILE A 102 23.70 -2.54 -5.26
C ILE A 102 23.87 -1.17 -4.61
N PRO A 103 23.67 -0.04 -5.33
CA PRO A 103 23.77 1.28 -4.72
C PRO A 103 22.53 1.52 -3.84
N SER A 104 22.80 1.93 -2.59
CA SER A 104 21.83 2.17 -1.52
C SER A 104 20.65 3.11 -1.88
N GLY A 105 20.75 3.87 -2.98
CA GLY A 105 19.78 4.90 -3.41
C GLY A 105 18.49 4.41 -4.11
N ARG A 106 18.46 3.19 -4.68
CA ARG A 106 17.26 2.67 -5.39
C ARG A 106 16.33 1.86 -4.50
N ILE A 107 16.89 1.13 -3.54
CA ILE A 107 16.13 0.51 -2.45
C ILE A 107 15.34 1.60 -1.71
N THR A 108 15.92 2.80 -1.55
CA THR A 108 15.24 3.95 -0.96
C THR A 108 14.04 4.41 -1.78
N ALA A 109 14.05 4.33 -3.12
CA ALA A 109 12.94 4.78 -3.95
C ALA A 109 11.73 3.83 -3.87
N THR A 110 11.96 2.51 -3.94
CA THR A 110 10.90 1.50 -3.78
C THR A 110 10.37 1.47 -2.35
N LEU A 111 11.25 1.54 -1.34
CA LEU A 111 10.83 1.68 0.07
C LEU A 111 10.10 2.99 0.32
N ARG A 112 10.52 4.10 -0.29
CA ARG A 112 9.83 5.39 -0.16
C ARG A 112 8.44 5.34 -0.77
N ARG A 113 8.27 4.71 -1.94
CA ARG A 113 6.96 4.58 -2.60
C ARG A 113 6.02 3.66 -1.81
N THR A 114 6.51 2.50 -1.38
CA THR A 114 5.73 1.57 -0.53
C THR A 114 5.43 2.16 0.84
N SER A 115 6.35 2.91 1.45
CA SER A 115 6.12 3.65 2.70
C SER A 115 5.09 4.78 2.55
N GLN A 116 5.12 5.55 1.47
CA GLN A 116 4.12 6.57 1.17
C GLN A 116 2.73 5.96 1.01
N ILE A 117 2.64 4.83 0.29
CA ILE A 117 1.38 4.11 0.11
C ILE A 117 0.89 3.54 1.45
N LEU A 118 1.77 2.86 2.20
CA LEU A 118 1.44 2.29 3.50
C LEU A 118 0.96 3.38 4.47
N GLY A 119 1.61 4.54 4.51
CA GLY A 119 1.17 5.66 5.34
C GLY A 119 -0.22 6.19 4.95
N SER A 120 -0.54 6.24 3.66
CA SER A 120 -1.88 6.62 3.19
C SER A 120 -2.94 5.56 3.54
N VAL A 121 -2.66 4.28 3.30
CA VAL A 121 -3.58 3.18 3.65
C VAL A 121 -3.78 3.10 5.16
N CYS A 122 -2.71 3.14 5.96
CA CYS A 122 -2.79 3.10 7.42
C CYS A 122 -3.57 4.30 7.99
N ARG A 123 -3.35 5.52 7.47
CA ARG A 123 -4.12 6.70 7.94
C ARG A 123 -5.62 6.54 7.69
N LEU A 124 -6.02 6.01 6.53
CA LEU A 124 -7.43 5.77 6.22
C LEU A 124 -8.02 4.62 7.03
N PHE A 125 -7.25 3.53 7.21
CA PHE A 125 -7.70 2.36 7.95
C PHE A 125 -7.86 2.66 9.45
N CYS A 126 -6.88 3.33 10.06
CA CYS A 126 -6.89 3.67 11.49
C CYS A 126 -7.92 4.75 11.84
N ASN A 127 -8.10 5.78 10.99
CA ASN A 127 -9.02 6.87 11.32
C ASN A 127 -10.49 6.55 11.03
N LYS A 128 -10.79 5.68 10.05
CA LYS A 128 -12.16 5.55 9.54
C LYS A 128 -12.68 4.13 9.47
N VAL A 129 -11.88 3.16 9.02
CA VAL A 129 -12.34 1.76 8.93
C VAL A 129 -12.48 1.13 10.33
N TYR A 130 -11.51 1.36 11.21
CA TYR A 130 -11.55 0.85 12.59
C TYR A 130 -12.73 1.41 13.42
N HIS A 131 -13.12 2.67 13.18
CA HIS A 131 -14.19 3.33 13.93
C HIS A 131 -15.61 2.90 13.48
N VAL A 132 -15.73 2.25 12.33
CA VAL A 132 -16.99 1.78 11.76
C VAL A 132 -17.23 0.29 12.00
N LEU A 133 -16.16 -0.51 12.15
CA LEU A 133 -16.26 -1.97 12.37
C LEU A 133 -16.32 -2.38 13.85
N ILE A 134 -16.11 -1.46 14.80
CA ILE A 134 -16.17 -1.73 16.26
C ILE A 134 -17.13 -0.74 16.96
N LYS A 135 -18.33 -0.59 16.41
CA LYS A 135 -19.52 -0.06 17.07
C LYS A 135 -20.73 -0.80 16.54
#